data_AF-A0A8T4NWL8-F1
#
_entry.id   AF-A0A8T4NWL8-F1
#
_cell.length_a   1.000
_cell.length_b   1.000
_cell.length_c   1.000
_cell.angle_alpha   90.00
_cell.angle_beta   90.00
_cell.angle_gamma   90.00
#
_symmetry.space_group_name_H-M   'P 1'
#
loop_
_entity.id
_entity.type
_entity.pdbx_description
1 polymer ?
#
loop_
_entity_poly.entity_id
_entity_poly.type
_entity_poly.pdbx_seq_one_letter_code
_entity_poly.pdbx_strand_id
1 'polypeptide(L)'
;MEKSANQSLVDYFKKNFNKGYSEDSLKFSLIRQQGYSRALVEKALEQAKKEIAMESPRRLVSEEKPEITITEEVEEQPKKGFFKRLFGLD
;
A
#
# COMPACT_ATOMS: atom_id res chain seq x y z
N MET A 1 7.37 -18.98 -21.60
CA MET A 1 6.75 -19.65 -20.44
C MET A 1 5.56 -18.79 -20.02
N GLU A 2 4.35 -19.31 -20.18
CA GLU A 2 3.14 -18.65 -19.68
C GLU A 2 3.20 -18.65 -18.16
N LYS A 3 3.24 -17.46 -17.54
CA LYS A 3 3.17 -17.36 -16.08
C LYS A 3 1.73 -17.64 -15.67
N SER A 4 1.53 -18.60 -14.77
CA SER A 4 0.23 -18.85 -14.15
C SER A 4 -0.35 -17.54 -13.59
N ALA A 5 -1.67 -17.33 -13.73
CA ALA A 5 -2.36 -16.14 -13.23
C ALA A 5 -2.14 -15.90 -11.72
N ASN A 6 -1.80 -16.94 -10.95
CA ASN A 6 -1.40 -16.79 -9.56
C ASN A 6 0.01 -16.22 -9.41
N GLN A 7 0.95 -16.62 -10.27
CA GLN A 7 2.33 -16.14 -10.21
C GLN A 7 2.43 -14.66 -10.56
N SER A 8 1.61 -14.16 -11.49
CA SER A 8 1.57 -12.74 -11.82
C SER A 8 1.09 -11.87 -10.65
N LEU A 9 0.14 -12.36 -9.84
CA LEU A 9 -0.31 -11.68 -8.62
C LEU A 9 0.76 -11.70 -7.52
N VAL A 10 1.46 -12.82 -7.36
CA VAL A 10 2.59 -12.91 -6.43
C VAL A 10 3.69 -11.91 -6.82
N ASP A 11 4.08 -11.88 -8.08
CA ASP A 11 5.07 -10.92 -8.61
C ASP A 11 4.61 -9.46 -8.43
N TYR A 12 3.30 -9.20 -8.62
CA TYR A 12 2.69 -7.88 -8.38
C TYR A 12 2.85 -7.46 -6.92
N PHE A 13 2.51 -8.34 -5.96
CA PHE A 13 2.66 -8.04 -4.54
C PHE A 13 4.12 -7.80 -4.18
N LYS A 14 5.05 -8.68 -4.58
CA LYS A 14 6.50 -8.52 -4.31
C LYS A 14 7.02 -7.18 -4.82
N LYS A 15 6.68 -6.81 -6.07
CA LYS A 15 7.10 -5.55 -6.69
C LYS A 15 6.53 -4.33 -5.95
N ASN A 16 5.29 -4.39 -5.47
CA ASN A 16 4.66 -3.25 -4.79
C ASN A 16 5.05 -3.13 -3.32
N PHE A 17 5.34 -4.23 -2.63
CA PHE A 17 5.96 -4.16 -1.30
C PHE A 17 7.35 -3.56 -1.35
N ASN A 18 8.11 -3.81 -2.42
CA ASN A 18 9.38 -3.13 -2.66
C ASN A 18 9.25 -1.61 -2.83
N LYS A 19 8.07 -1.12 -3.22
CA LYS A 19 7.76 0.31 -3.35
C LYS A 19 7.13 0.91 -2.09
N GLY A 20 6.86 0.11 -1.05
CA GLY A 20 6.26 0.58 0.20
C GLY A 20 4.74 0.73 0.19
N TYR A 21 4.02 0.12 -0.77
CA TYR A 21 2.56 0.09 -0.71
C TYR A 21 2.06 -0.82 0.41
N SER A 22 0.99 -0.41 1.08
CA SER A 22 0.33 -1.21 2.11
C SER A 22 -0.44 -2.39 1.51
N GLU A 23 -0.54 -3.47 2.26
CA GLU A 23 -1.28 -4.67 1.86
C GLU A 23 -2.74 -4.38 1.53
N ASP A 24 -3.38 -3.52 2.33
CA ASP A 24 -4.80 -3.20 2.19
C ASP A 24 -5.08 -2.38 0.93
N SER A 25 -4.19 -1.45 0.57
CA SER A 25 -4.30 -0.69 -0.67
C SER A 25 -4.21 -1.62 -1.88
N LEU A 26 -3.25 -2.55 -1.87
CA LEU A 26 -3.06 -3.51 -2.95
C LEU A 26 -4.25 -4.46 -3.06
N LYS A 27 -4.71 -5.04 -1.95
CA LYS A 27 -5.94 -5.86 -1.88
C LYS A 27 -7.13 -5.11 -2.46
N PHE A 28 -7.34 -3.86 -2.02
CA PHE A 28 -8.43 -3.02 -2.50
C PHE A 28 -8.37 -2.81 -4.01
N SER A 29 -7.20 -2.46 -4.55
CA SER A 29 -7.03 -2.23 -6.00
C SER A 29 -7.35 -3.49 -6.83
N LEU A 30 -6.84 -4.65 -6.43
CA LEU A 30 -7.04 -5.91 -7.16
C LEU A 30 -8.50 -6.37 -7.12
N ILE A 31 -9.18 -6.21 -5.98
CA ILE A 31 -10.56 -6.63 -5.82
C ILE A 31 -11.52 -5.63 -6.48
N ARG A 32 -11.38 -4.34 -6.18
CA ARG A 32 -12.36 -3.31 -6.58
C ARG A 32 -12.13 -2.76 -7.98
N GLN A 33 -10.88 -2.57 -8.39
CA GLN A 33 -10.57 -1.98 -9.70
C GLN A 33 -10.38 -3.07 -10.77
N GLN A 34 -9.72 -4.17 -10.43
CA GLN A 34 -9.39 -5.24 -11.38
C GLN A 34 -10.36 -6.43 -11.33
N GLY A 35 -11.23 -6.52 -10.32
CA GLY A 35 -12.28 -7.53 -10.24
C GLY A 35 -11.79 -8.94 -9.86
N TYR A 36 -10.59 -9.06 -9.28
CA TYR A 36 -10.10 -10.36 -8.82
C TYR A 36 -10.92 -10.89 -7.64
N SER A 37 -11.07 -12.22 -7.57
CA SER A 37 -11.74 -12.85 -6.44
C SER A 37 -10.90 -12.69 -5.16
N ARG A 38 -11.58 -12.40 -4.05
CA ARG A 38 -10.92 -12.16 -2.76
C ARG A 38 -10.01 -13.33 -2.34
N ALA A 39 -10.49 -14.56 -2.46
CA ALA A 39 -9.75 -15.76 -2.10
C ALA A 39 -8.46 -15.93 -2.93
N LEU A 40 -8.49 -15.58 -4.21
CA LEU A 40 -7.31 -15.64 -5.08
C LEU A 40 -6.27 -14.59 -4.67
N VAL A 41 -6.72 -13.37 -4.38
CA VAL A 41 -5.85 -12.27 -3.92
C VAL A 41 -5.21 -12.60 -2.58
N GLU A 42 -5.98 -13.12 -1.63
CA GLU A 42 -5.48 -13.53 -0.31
C GLU A 42 -4.45 -14.67 -0.43
N LYS A 43 -4.73 -15.70 -1.23
CA LYS A 43 -3.79 -16.79 -1.47
C LYS A 43 -2.48 -16.31 -2.10
N ALA A 44 -2.55 -15.41 -3.08
CA ALA A 44 -1.36 -14.83 -3.71
C ALA A 44 -0.56 -13.94 -2.74
N LEU A 45 -1.25 -13.20 -1.87
CA LEU A 45 -0.62 -12.38 -0.83
C LEU A 45 0.14 -13.25 0.17
N GLU A 46 -0.46 -14.33 0.68
CA GLU A 46 0.21 -15.27 1.60
C GLU A 46 1.46 -15.89 0.96
N GLN A 47 1.36 -16.31 -0.29
CA GLN A 47 2.49 -16.86 -1.03
C GLN A 47 3.61 -15.82 -1.20
N ALA A 48 3.28 -14.58 -1.56
CA ALA A 48 4.25 -13.49 -1.68
C ALA A 48 4.97 -13.21 -0.36
N LYS A 49 4.24 -13.17 0.77
CA LYS A 49 4.83 -13.00 2.11
C LYS A 49 5.78 -14.15 2.46
N LYS A 50 5.36 -15.39 2.19
CA LYS A 50 6.20 -16.57 2.44
C LYS A 50 7.50 -16.50 1.65
N GLU A 51 7.44 -16.12 0.37
CA GLU A 51 8.62 -15.97 -0.46
C GLU A 51 9.55 -14.85 0.02
N ILE A 52 9.00 -13.68 0.38
CA ILE A 52 9.79 -12.57 0.92
C ILE A 52 10.47 -12.97 2.23
N ALA A 53 9.76 -13.69 3.10
CA ALA A 53 10.31 -14.19 4.37
C ALA A 53 11.45 -15.19 4.14
N MET A 54 11.34 -16.07 3.15
CA MET A 54 12.40 -17.01 2.77
C MET A 54 13.60 -16.29 2.14
N GLU A 55 13.36 -15.30 1.28
CA GLU A 55 14.38 -14.60 0.50
C GLU A 55 15.13 -13.54 1.33
N SER A 56 14.50 -12.99 2.38
CA SER A 56 15.11 -11.94 3.21
C SER A 56 14.59 -11.98 4.65
N PRO A 57 15.09 -12.90 5.50
CA PRO A 57 14.76 -12.90 6.92
C PRO A 57 15.14 -11.59 7.63
N ARG A 58 16.06 -10.79 7.06
CA ARG A 58 16.49 -9.49 7.60
C ARG A 58 15.51 -8.34 7.37
N ARG A 59 14.52 -8.47 6.48
CA ARG A 59 13.60 -7.37 6.13
C ARG A 59 12.45 -7.20 7.13
N LEU A 60 12.13 -8.24 7.91
CA LEU A 60 11.08 -8.22 8.93
C LEU A 60 11.48 -7.43 10.19
N VAL A 61 12.74 -6.97 10.30
CA VAL A 61 13.25 -6.28 11.50
C VAL A 61 12.88 -4.78 11.52
N SER A 62 12.19 -4.26 10.51
CA SER A 62 11.82 -2.84 10.41
C SER A 62 10.31 -2.59 10.41
N GLU A 63 9.57 -3.33 11.24
CA GLU A 63 8.19 -2.99 11.62
C GLU A 63 8.14 -2.32 13.01
N GLU A 64 9.06 -1.41 13.32
CA GLU A 64 8.75 -0.41 14.35
C GLU A 64 7.74 0.56 13.73
N LYS A 65 6.46 0.22 13.88
CA LYS A 65 5.35 1.12 13.57
C LYS A 65 5.69 2.48 14.21
N PRO A 66 5.88 3.56 13.45
CA PRO A 66 6.21 4.84 14.05
C PRO A 66 5.05 5.21 14.99
N GLU A 67 5.34 5.29 16.28
CA GLU A 67 4.40 5.83 17.25
C GLU A 67 4.22 7.31 16.92
N ILE A 68 3.02 7.66 16.45
CA ILE A 68 2.65 9.03 16.15
C ILE A 68 2.44 9.71 17.50
N THR A 69 3.47 10.37 18.04
CA THR A 69 3.30 11.25 19.20
C THR A 69 2.63 12.53 18.72
N ILE A 70 1.31 12.64 18.92
CA ILE A 70 0.58 13.88 18.68
C ILE A 70 1.02 14.86 19.77
N THR A 71 1.93 15.77 19.41
CA THR A 71 2.22 16.95 20.22
C THR A 71 1.23 18.03 19.79
N GLU A 72 0.18 18.21 20.59
CA GLU A 72 -0.63 19.45 20.62
C GLU A 72 0.34 20.61 20.96
N GLU A 73 0.37 21.79 20.35
CA GLU A 73 -0.63 22.57 19.63
C GLU A 73 0.02 23.21 18.39
N VAL A 74 -0.61 23.11 17.22
CA VAL A 74 -0.25 23.95 16.07
C VAL A 74 -1.37 24.94 15.89
N GLU A 75 -1.11 26.21 16.25
CA GLU A 75 -2.01 27.32 15.95
C GLU A 75 -2.33 27.33 14.45
N GLU A 76 -3.59 27.05 14.12
CA GLU A 76 -4.06 26.98 12.74
C GLU A 76 -4.08 28.37 12.12
N GLN A 77 -3.00 28.73 11.40
CA GLN A 77 -3.04 29.87 10.50
C GLN A 77 -4.00 29.54 9.34
N PRO A 78 -5.00 30.39 9.03
CA PRO A 78 -5.98 30.11 7.99
C PRO A 78 -5.28 30.06 6.64
N LYS A 79 -5.12 28.85 6.10
CA LYS A 79 -4.54 28.65 4.76
C LYS A 79 -5.50 29.25 3.73
N LYS A 80 -5.09 30.34 3.08
CA LYS A 80 -5.77 30.84 1.88
C LYS A 80 -5.69 29.74 0.82
N GLY A 81 -6.80 29.01 0.67
CA GLY A 81 -6.88 27.83 -0.17
C GLY A 81 -6.43 28.12 -1.59
N PHE A 82 -5.71 27.18 -2.20
CA PHE A 82 -5.21 27.29 -3.56
C PHE A 82 -6.32 27.66 -4.57
N PHE A 83 -7.54 27.18 -4.31
CA PHE A 83 -8.75 27.52 -5.06
C PHE A 83 -9.21 28.97 -4.91
N LYS A 84 -8.87 29.67 -3.81
CA LYS A 84 -9.16 31.10 -3.64
C LYS A 84 -8.40 31.95 -4.66
N ARG A 85 -7.19 31.53 -5.07
CA ARG A 85 -6.41 32.20 -6.13
C ARG A 85 -6.86 31.80 -7.54
N LEU A 86 -7.49 30.63 -7.68
CA LEU A 86 -7.87 30.06 -8.97
C LEU A 86 -9.31 30.39 -9.40
N PHE A 87 -10.22 30.61 -8.45
CA PHE A 87 -11.64 30.84 -8.74
C PHE A 87 -12.17 32.22 -8.34
N GLY A 88 -11.34 33.09 -7.75
CA GLY A 88 -11.70 34.50 -7.53
C GLY A 88 -13.06 34.72 -6.88
N LEU A 89 -13.50 33.79 -6.02
CA LEU A 89 -14.71 33.97 -5.22
C LEU A 89 -14.32 34.82 -4.01
N ASP A 90 -14.84 36.04 -3.99
CA ASP A 90 -14.69 37.00 -2.88
C ASP A 90 -15.41 36.53 -1.61
#